data_AF-A0A4U1B4C7-F1
#
_entry.id   AF-A0A4U1B4C7-F1
#
_cell.length_a   1.000
_cell.length_b   1.000
_cell.length_c   1.000
_cell.angle_alpha   90.00
_cell.angle_beta   90.00
_cell.angle_gamma   90.00
#
_symmetry.space_group_name_H-M   'P 1'
#
loop_
_entity.id
_entity.type
_entity.pdbx_description
1 polymer ?
#
loop_
_entity_poly.entity_id
_entity_poly.type
_entity_poly.pdbx_seq_one_letter_code
_entity_poly.pdbx_strand_id
1 'polypeptide(L)'
;MKIFRILILSLCLGYCYANLIMAFDLPLVKQMENWLAGQMNQQQIPWKLFLGVLAAGIIPFTCAFLYARSHKWLVSGLSILVAVHVVGNRQSDLWDVNGVLSFFEPLTTNSVNVTTLTYLLLIIIWPVIYVTLLMRADKAVN
;
A
#
# COMPACT_ATOMS: atom_id res chain seq x y z
N MET A 1 -8.83 10.19 -24.56
CA MET A 1 -9.13 10.86 -23.27
C MET A 1 -9.35 9.91 -22.09
N LYS A 2 -10.03 8.75 -22.22
CA LYS A 2 -10.28 7.82 -21.09
C LYS A 2 -9.00 7.23 -20.47
N ILE A 3 -8.06 6.79 -21.30
CA ILE A 3 -6.78 6.20 -20.85
C ILE A 3 -5.93 7.21 -20.06
N PHE A 4 -5.82 8.44 -20.56
CA PHE A 4 -5.08 9.51 -19.87
C PHE A 4 -5.65 9.81 -18.47
N ARG A 5 -6.99 9.82 -18.33
CA ARG A 5 -7.64 9.97 -17.01
C ARG A 5 -7.35 8.79 -16.08
N ILE A 6 -7.37 7.56 -16.61
CA ILE A 6 -7.01 6.35 -15.85
C ILE A 6 -5.56 6.42 -15.36
N LEU A 7 -4.63 6.86 -16.22
CA LEU A 7 -3.22 7.00 -15.87
C LEU A 7 -3.02 8.04 -14.77
N ILE A 8 -3.59 9.24 -14.92
CA ILE A 8 -3.51 10.29 -13.90
C ILE A 8 -4.10 9.80 -12.58
N LEU A 9 -5.29 9.20 -12.62
CA LEU A 9 -5.94 8.68 -11.43
C LEU A 9 -5.05 7.65 -10.74
N SER A 10 -4.49 6.71 -11.48
CA SER A 10 -3.62 5.66 -10.93
C SER A 10 -2.33 6.25 -10.34
N LEU A 11 -1.79 7.31 -10.95
CA LEU A 11 -0.59 7.99 -10.48
C LEU A 11 -0.86 8.74 -9.17
N CYS A 12 -1.97 9.48 -9.08
CA CYS A 12 -2.39 10.14 -7.85
C CYS A 12 -2.63 9.14 -6.72
N LEU A 13 -3.35 8.06 -7.01
CA LEU A 13 -3.66 7.02 -6.03
C LEU A 13 -2.40 6.28 -5.57
N GLY A 14 -1.52 5.90 -6.49
CA GLY A 14 -0.26 5.24 -6.19
C GLY A 14 0.69 6.11 -5.36
N TYR A 15 0.79 7.40 -5.66
CA TYR A 15 1.61 8.35 -4.90
C TYR A 15 1.07 8.58 -3.48
N CYS A 16 -0.25 8.79 -3.36
CA CYS A 16 -0.91 8.90 -2.05
C CYS A 16 -0.66 7.65 -1.22
N TYR A 17 -0.76 6.48 -1.84
CA TYR A 17 -0.59 5.20 -1.20
C TYR A 17 0.86 4.96 -0.74
N ALA A 18 1.85 5.26 -1.60
CA ALA A 18 3.26 5.15 -1.25
C ALA A 18 3.67 6.03 -0.07
N ASN A 19 3.28 7.31 -0.10
CA ASN A 19 3.55 8.25 0.99
C ASN A 19 2.95 7.77 2.31
N LEU A 20 1.77 7.17 2.23
CA LEU A 20 1.11 6.59 3.37
C LEU A 20 1.95 5.49 4.00
N ILE A 21 2.37 4.53 3.18
CA ILE A 21 3.13 3.36 3.61
C ILE A 21 4.49 3.78 4.20
N MET A 22 5.14 4.76 3.59
CA MET A 22 6.38 5.34 4.12
C MET A 22 6.18 6.01 5.48
N ALA A 23 5.08 6.75 5.68
CA ALA A 23 4.74 7.34 6.97
C ALA A 23 4.44 6.30 8.06
N PHE A 24 4.07 5.07 7.66
CA PHE A 24 3.67 3.98 8.55
C PHE A 24 4.73 2.92 8.84
N ASP A 25 5.85 2.91 8.12
CA ASP A 25 6.97 1.99 8.35
C ASP A 25 7.47 2.08 9.81
N LEU A 26 7.72 3.29 10.28
CA LEU A 26 8.35 3.52 11.58
C LEU A 26 7.52 3.07 12.80
N PRO A 27 6.20 3.35 12.88
CA PRO A 27 5.41 2.98 14.06
C PRO A 27 5.00 1.50 14.08
N LEU A 28 4.68 0.92 12.92
CA LEU A 28 4.08 -0.43 12.84
C LEU A 28 5.16 -1.52 12.97
N VAL A 29 6.31 -1.34 12.31
CA VAL A 29 7.46 -2.24 12.43
C VAL A 29 7.96 -2.28 13.88
N LYS A 30 8.15 -1.12 14.51
CA LYS A 30 8.57 -1.05 15.92
C LYS A 30 7.59 -1.75 16.85
N GLN A 31 6.28 -1.61 16.61
CA GLN A 31 5.29 -2.33 17.40
C GLN A 31 5.37 -3.85 17.20
N MET A 32 5.53 -4.31 15.96
CA MET A 32 5.60 -5.73 15.65
C MET A 32 6.87 -6.37 16.23
N GLU A 33 8.00 -5.67 16.14
CA GLU A 33 9.27 -6.06 16.78
C GLU A 33 9.12 -6.17 18.30
N ASN A 34 8.51 -5.16 18.95
CA ASN A 34 8.29 -5.17 20.39
C ASN A 34 7.31 -6.25 20.85
N TRP A 35 6.29 -6.54 20.04
CA TRP A 35 5.35 -7.64 20.28
C TRP A 35 6.07 -9.00 20.22
N LEU A 36 6.89 -9.22 19.18
CA LEU A 36 7.72 -10.42 19.05
C LEU A 36 8.77 -10.55 20.17
N ALA A 37 9.29 -9.42 20.67
CA ALA A 37 10.23 -9.38 21.79
C ALA A 37 9.57 -9.53 23.17
N GLY A 38 8.24 -9.64 23.26
CA GLY A 38 7.51 -9.74 24.52
C GLY A 38 7.54 -8.45 25.38
N GLN A 39 7.93 -7.31 24.79
CA GLN A 39 8.11 -6.02 25.48
C GLN A 39 6.86 -5.13 25.42
N MET A 40 5.67 -5.73 25.59
CA MET A 40 4.38 -5.02 25.46
C MET A 40 4.08 -4.01 26.59
N ASN A 41 4.88 -3.97 27.65
CA ASN A 41 4.41 -3.42 28.92
C ASN A 41 4.33 -1.88 29.04
N GLN A 42 4.81 -1.05 28.10
CA GLN A 42 4.74 0.42 28.28
C GLN A 42 4.63 1.29 27.01
N GLN A 43 4.22 0.76 25.85
CA GLN A 43 4.00 1.63 24.69
C GLN A 43 2.52 2.01 24.53
N GLN A 44 2.23 3.31 24.61
CA GLN A 44 0.97 3.86 24.14
C GLN A 44 0.85 3.58 22.64
N ILE A 45 0.03 2.59 22.30
CA ILE A 45 -0.34 2.30 20.91
C ILE A 45 -0.96 3.57 20.34
N PRO A 46 -0.37 4.19 19.31
CA PRO A 46 -0.95 5.36 18.70
C PRO A 46 -2.13 4.93 17.82
N TRP A 47 -3.26 4.56 18.44
CA TRP A 47 -4.46 4.07 17.75
C TRP A 47 -4.94 5.02 16.65
N LYS A 48 -4.68 6.32 16.78
CA LYS A 48 -4.92 7.34 15.76
C LYS A 48 -4.11 7.08 14.47
N LEU A 49 -2.84 6.68 14.61
CA LEU A 49 -1.99 6.28 13.48
C LEU A 49 -2.55 4.99 12.85
N PHE A 50 -2.89 3.97 13.65
CA PHE A 50 -3.44 2.70 13.13
C PHE A 50 -4.76 2.87 12.35
N LEU A 51 -5.69 3.68 12.87
CA LEU A 51 -6.93 4.01 12.15
C LEU A 51 -6.65 4.84 10.88
N GLY A 52 -5.64 5.71 10.92
CA GLY A 52 -5.13 6.41 9.73
C GLY A 52 -4.61 5.45 8.65
N VAL A 53 -3.90 4.37 9.04
CA VAL A 53 -3.43 3.31 8.11
C VAL A 53 -4.62 2.67 7.41
N LEU A 54 -5.59 2.22 8.20
CA LEU A 54 -6.78 1.56 7.67
C LEU A 54 -7.55 2.49 6.74
N ALA A 55 -7.81 3.73 7.18
CA ALA A 55 -8.55 4.71 6.40
C ALA A 55 -7.85 4.99 5.06
N ALA A 56 -6.54 5.19 5.07
CA ALA A 56 -5.85 5.59 3.85
C ALA A 56 -5.30 4.43 3.01
N GLY A 57 -5.36 3.19 3.51
CA GLY A 57 -5.39 1.99 2.68
C GLY A 57 -6.76 1.73 2.05
N ILE A 58 -7.84 2.37 2.51
CA ILE A 58 -9.22 2.21 2.00
C ILE A 58 -9.59 3.29 0.98
N ILE A 59 -9.18 4.54 1.24
CA ILE A 59 -9.55 5.71 0.42
C ILE A 59 -9.16 5.54 -1.05
N PRO A 60 -7.90 5.18 -1.40
CA PRO A 60 -7.50 5.14 -2.81
C PRO A 60 -8.28 4.11 -3.61
N PHE A 61 -8.56 2.96 -3.01
CA PHE A 61 -9.25 1.85 -3.67
C PHE A 61 -10.76 2.06 -3.71
N THR A 62 -11.33 2.74 -2.71
CA THR A 62 -12.70 3.25 -2.78
C THR A 62 -12.85 4.23 -3.94
N CYS A 63 -11.89 5.16 -4.11
CA CYS A 63 -11.87 6.07 -5.25
C CYS A 63 -11.75 5.33 -6.60
N ALA A 64 -10.86 4.32 -6.70
CA ALA A 64 -10.75 3.49 -7.90
C ALA A 64 -12.08 2.78 -8.23
N PHE A 65 -12.76 2.26 -7.22
CA PHE A 65 -14.05 1.57 -7.37
C PHE A 65 -15.18 2.52 -7.80
N LEU A 66 -15.27 3.71 -7.21
CA LEU A 66 -16.31 4.69 -7.50
C LEU A 66 -16.13 5.38 -8.86
N TYR A 67 -14.91 5.83 -9.17
CA TYR A 67 -14.65 6.66 -10.35
C TYR A 67 -14.26 5.86 -11.60
N ALA A 68 -13.79 4.62 -11.43
CA ALA A 68 -13.37 3.76 -12.53
C ALA A 68 -13.98 2.35 -12.41
N ARG A 69 -15.26 2.24 -12.03
CA ARG A 69 -15.95 0.96 -11.76
C ARG A 69 -15.75 -0.12 -12.83
N SER A 70 -15.74 0.25 -14.11
CA SER A 70 -15.51 -0.66 -15.25
C SER A 70 -14.03 -1.02 -15.49
N HIS A 71 -13.10 -0.27 -14.90
CA HIS A 71 -11.64 -0.42 -15.07
C HIS A 71 -10.92 -0.54 -13.72
N LYS A 72 -11.64 -0.90 -12.65
CA LYS A 72 -11.14 -0.91 -11.27
C LYS A 72 -9.88 -1.74 -11.10
N TRP A 73 -9.79 -2.90 -11.75
CA TRP A 73 -8.60 -3.76 -11.71
C TRP A 73 -7.38 -3.10 -12.36
N LEU A 74 -7.58 -2.40 -13.47
CA LEU A 74 -6.51 -1.67 -14.16
C LEU A 74 -6.02 -0.51 -13.29
N VAL A 75 -6.92 0.30 -12.73
CA VAL A 75 -6.56 1.42 -11.84
C VAL A 75 -5.86 0.93 -10.58
N SER A 76 -6.38 -0.12 -9.93
CA SER A 76 -5.76 -0.70 -8.74
C SER A 76 -4.38 -1.28 -9.06
N GLY A 77 -4.23 -2.03 -10.15
CA GLY A 77 -2.94 -2.60 -10.56
C GLY A 77 -1.90 -1.53 -10.87
N LEU A 78 -2.27 -0.49 -11.62
CA LEU A 78 -1.38 0.64 -11.90
C LEU A 78 -1.02 1.42 -10.64
N SER A 79 -1.96 1.61 -9.71
CA SER A 79 -1.70 2.29 -8.44
C SER A 79 -0.71 1.50 -7.56
N ILE A 80 -0.83 0.16 -7.54
CA ILE A 80 0.11 -0.72 -6.85
C ILE A 80 1.50 -0.61 -7.48
N LEU A 81 1.59 -0.65 -8.82
CA LEU A 81 2.88 -0.52 -9.53
C LEU A 81 3.57 0.81 -9.22
N VAL A 82 2.83 1.92 -9.25
CA VAL A 82 3.34 3.24 -8.87
C VAL A 82 3.79 3.24 -7.41
N ALA A 83 3.03 2.63 -6.51
CA ALA A 83 3.40 2.60 -5.10
C ALA A 83 4.64 1.74 -4.83
N VAL A 84 4.76 0.58 -5.46
CA VAL A 84 5.96 -0.26 -5.43
C VAL A 84 7.18 0.52 -5.91
N HIS A 85 7.06 1.22 -7.04
CA HIS A 85 8.14 2.03 -7.59
C HIS A 85 8.59 3.13 -6.62
N VAL A 86 7.65 3.92 -6.10
CA VAL A 86 7.93 5.02 -5.18
C VAL A 86 8.54 4.51 -3.86
N VAL A 87 8.00 3.42 -3.30
CA VAL A 87 8.53 2.85 -2.05
C VAL A 87 9.90 2.22 -2.25
N GLY A 88 10.15 1.57 -3.38
CA GLY A 88 11.48 1.03 -3.69
C GLY A 88 12.54 2.11 -3.90
N ASN A 89 12.13 3.29 -4.37
CA ASN A 89 12.99 4.46 -4.50
C ASN A 89 13.05 5.35 -3.24
N ARG A 90 12.53 4.89 -2.09
CA ARG A 90 12.46 5.73 -0.88
C ARG A 90 13.81 6.26 -0.38
N GLN A 91 14.91 5.62 -0.75
CA GLN A 91 16.28 6.01 -0.36
C GLN A 91 17.10 6.61 -1.51
N SER A 92 16.51 6.72 -2.70
CA SER A 92 17.14 7.19 -3.93
C SER A 92 16.28 8.27 -4.57
N ASP A 93 16.57 8.62 -5.84
CA ASP A 93 15.68 9.48 -6.61
C ASP A 93 14.35 8.75 -6.84
N LEU A 94 13.24 9.42 -6.48
CA LEU A 94 11.87 8.91 -6.60
C LEU A 94 11.54 8.39 -8.00
N TRP A 95 12.16 8.96 -9.03
CA TRP A 95 11.90 8.65 -10.43
C TRP A 95 12.92 7.69 -11.06
N ASP A 96 13.82 7.11 -10.26
CA ASP A 96 14.75 6.10 -10.75
C ASP A 96 13.96 4.88 -11.26
N VAL A 97 14.17 4.50 -12.52
CA VAL A 97 13.49 3.37 -13.17
C VAL A 97 13.67 2.05 -12.42
N ASN A 98 14.72 1.94 -11.60
CA ASN A 98 15.03 0.75 -10.82
C ASN A 98 14.17 0.56 -9.57
N GLY A 99 13.30 1.52 -9.21
CA GLY A 99 12.53 1.45 -7.96
C GLY A 99 11.73 0.16 -7.77
N VAL A 100 11.18 -0.41 -8.84
CA VAL A 100 10.48 -1.70 -8.75
C VAL A 100 11.46 -2.83 -8.38
N LEU A 101 12.67 -2.85 -8.95
CA LEU A 101 13.69 -3.85 -8.66
C LEU A 101 14.19 -3.69 -7.22
N SER A 102 14.49 -2.46 -6.81
CA SER A 102 14.93 -2.13 -5.45
C SER A 102 13.91 -2.54 -4.39
N PHE A 103 12.61 -2.48 -4.71
CA PHE A 103 11.56 -2.96 -3.81
C PHE A 103 11.61 -4.48 -3.57
N PHE A 104 11.91 -5.27 -4.61
CA PHE A 104 11.94 -6.73 -4.54
C PHE A 104 13.33 -7.30 -4.19
N GLU A 105 14.37 -6.48 -4.20
CA GLU A 105 15.75 -6.89 -3.87
C GLU A 105 15.86 -7.67 -2.55
N PRO A 106 15.17 -7.30 -1.45
CA PRO A 106 15.25 -8.07 -0.20
C PRO A 106 14.70 -9.50 -0.32
N LEU A 107 13.73 -9.72 -1.21
CA LEU A 107 13.20 -11.07 -1.51
C LEU A 107 14.20 -11.92 -2.29
N THR A 108 14.95 -11.30 -3.20
CA THR A 108 15.94 -12.02 -4.02
C THR A 108 17.20 -12.40 -3.25
N THR A 109 17.54 -11.62 -2.22
CA THR A 109 18.77 -11.79 -1.43
C THR A 109 18.54 -12.56 -0.12
N ASN A 110 17.35 -13.13 0.10
CA ASN A 110 16.93 -13.77 1.36
C ASN A 110 17.14 -12.88 2.60
N SER A 111 17.07 -11.56 2.44
CA SER A 111 17.25 -10.56 3.49
C SER A 111 15.91 -9.97 3.97
N VAL A 112 14.82 -10.71 3.75
CA VAL A 112 13.46 -10.28 4.11
C VAL A 112 13.35 -10.08 5.62
N ASN A 113 13.32 -8.81 6.02
CA ASN A 113 13.03 -8.40 7.39
C ASN A 113 11.54 -8.08 7.57
N VAL A 114 11.15 -7.82 8.82
CA VAL A 114 9.77 -7.45 9.21
C VAL A 114 9.24 -6.25 8.42
N THR A 115 10.07 -5.24 8.18
CA THR A 115 9.75 -4.09 7.34
C THR A 115 9.35 -4.49 5.92
N THR A 116 10.17 -5.33 5.28
CA THR A 116 9.91 -5.81 3.91
C THR A 116 8.60 -6.60 3.85
N LEU A 117 8.36 -7.48 4.84
CA LEU A 117 7.11 -8.23 4.92
C LEU A 117 5.89 -7.31 5.09
N THR A 118 6.03 -6.28 5.93
CA THR A 118 4.99 -5.28 6.19
C THR A 118 4.65 -4.52 4.91
N TYR A 119 5.65 -4.13 4.12
CA TYR A 119 5.44 -3.50 2.82
C TYR A 119 4.76 -4.42 1.81
N LEU A 120 5.15 -5.69 1.73
CA LEU A 120 4.49 -6.65 0.83
C LEU A 120 3.01 -6.83 1.19
N LEU A 121 2.71 -6.98 2.48
CA LEU A 121 1.34 -7.11 2.97
C LEU A 121 0.53 -5.84 2.69
N LEU A 122 1.10 -4.68 3.02
CA LEU A 122 0.41 -3.42 2.90
C LEU A 122 0.23 -2.98 1.46
N ILE A 123 1.22 -3.14 0.56
CA ILE A 123 1.23 -2.64 -0.83
C ILE A 123 0.55 -3.61 -1.81
N ILE A 124 0.77 -4.92 -1.65
CA ILE A 124 0.38 -5.89 -2.67
C ILE A 124 -0.87 -6.64 -2.25
N ILE A 125 -0.90 -7.15 -1.01
CA ILE A 125 -1.94 -8.07 -0.57
C ILE A 125 -3.21 -7.33 -0.14
N TRP A 126 -3.06 -6.27 0.67
CA TRP A 126 -4.19 -5.50 1.21
C TRP A 126 -5.14 -4.92 0.14
N PRO A 127 -4.64 -4.31 -0.95
CA PRO A 127 -5.49 -3.81 -2.05
C PRO A 127 -6.34 -4.87 -2.72
N VAL A 128 -5.74 -6.04 -2.96
CA VAL A 128 -6.40 -7.15 -3.66
C VAL A 128 -7.54 -7.68 -2.82
N ILE A 129 -7.30 -7.85 -1.52
CA ILE A 129 -8.34 -8.23 -0.55
C ILE A 129 -9.46 -7.19 -0.54
N TYR A 130 -9.12 -5.91 -0.46
CA TYR A 130 -10.11 -4.84 -0.36
C TYR A 130 -11.00 -4.71 -1.61
N VAL A 131 -10.41 -4.74 -2.82
CA VAL A 131 -11.18 -4.74 -4.07
C VAL A 131 -12.10 -5.96 -4.16
N THR A 132 -11.63 -7.13 -3.71
CA THR A 132 -12.43 -8.35 -3.69
C THR A 132 -13.62 -8.25 -2.73
N LEU A 133 -13.43 -7.66 -1.55
CA LEU A 133 -14.50 -7.42 -0.58
C LEU A 133 -15.54 -6.43 -1.12
N LEU A 134 -15.12 -5.31 -1.72
CA LEU A 134 -16.03 -4.36 -2.36
C LEU A 134 -16.84 -5.00 -3.47
N MET A 135 -16.24 -5.90 -4.26
CA MET A 135 -16.97 -6.63 -5.29
C MET A 135 -18.03 -7.57 -4.72
N ARG A 136 -17.75 -8.23 -3.59
CA ARG A 136 -18.75 -9.07 -2.92
C ARG A 136 -19.89 -8.23 -2.37
N ALA A 137 -19.60 -7.09 -1.77
CA ALA A 137 -20.62 -6.16 -1.29
C ALA A 137 -21.50 -5.63 -2.43
N ASP A 138 -20.91 -5.24 -3.57
CA ASP A 138 -21.65 -4.75 -4.74
C ASP A 138 -22.60 -5.81 -5.34
N LYS A 139 -22.20 -7.08 -5.31
CA LYS A 139 -23.05 -8.21 -5.73
C LYS A 139 -24.16 -8.56 -4.74
N ALA A 140 -24.04 -8.17 -3.47
CA ALA A 140 -25.05 -8.45 -2.46
C ALA A 140 -26.17 -7.39 -2.44
N VAL A 141 -25.93 -6.22 -3.06
CA VAL A 141 -26.84 -5.08 -3.10
C VAL A 141 -27.62 -5.00 -4.42
N ASN A 142 -27.15 -5.68 -5.48
CA ASN A 142 -27.83 -5.81 -6.77
C ASN A 142 -28.38 -7.23 -6.95
#